data_AF-A0AA37KE69-F1
#
_entry.id   AF-A0AA37KE69-F1
#
_cell.length_a   1.000
_cell.length_b   1.000
_cell.length_c   1.000
_cell.angle_alpha   90.00
_cell.angle_beta   90.00
_cell.angle_gamma   90.00
#
_symmetry.space_group_name_H-M   'P 1'
#
loop_
_entity.id
_entity.type
_entity.pdbx_description
1 polymer ?
#
loop_
_entity_poly.entity_id
_entity_poly.type
_entity_poly.pdbx_seq_one_letter_code
_entity_poly.pdbx_strand_id
1 'polypeptide(L)'
;MEPENPGNPEEPDTGKVYIGIAPIIENMQEQRAVVENWKEGHCLGVTAAGDVNIPFTFDGRRWKAGKQVEVTAEQKVSAYYPYNVQYTDMTAIPVDITTQEDYMYGEGGVSVEKPSAVLVMKHALSLVRILIKKNDYTGDGRVDAVTFGGVRLSASMDVTSGKLLPTGQPGEYKAGGNYTLDDASPVYVEAILMPVGTAEGITVNVHVDGRDFTYALPPTHVWNPGMIYTYTLNMKSGYNCEVDVDHVPMDEEYWSTFGKTDRIVMRDCGTDRIYIWPNYTFYGYDTYTGEGKVWGFFLRYRNRGGGEDFAGQARFVLMDGDRIVEQYQPFDIKCGNGAWDGYCKYCYVQAVPGTYRLAVLFKKNGESTWFKPYGYDQNSNDGEWMYEVRPATDMPALRMITLENQKCNTFLAYPVPDNDWFNIVYTLSNKSRKAMKGTVKVVWEREFKLESNSYRPSDKKENKIDDYEWRDELGSCTVDIAAGVRFWKGIVSCKFPIQRANPRDPVSGVGYCTPIAHLYYREEGSCEWKLLRCDTEYLFNRNYPGSESAKMDEAFNYLGIIPQSW
;
A
#
# COMPACT_ATOMS: atom_id res chain seq x y z
N MET A 1 -6.44 -75.35 26.61
CA MET A 1 -6.12 -76.16 25.41
C MET A 1 -5.95 -75.17 24.27
N GLU A 2 -4.70 -74.94 23.87
CA GLU A 2 -4.38 -74.27 22.60
C GLU A 2 -4.75 -75.19 21.43
N PRO A 3 -5.07 -74.66 20.24
CA PRO A 3 -4.92 -75.38 19.00
C PRO A 3 -3.51 -75.17 18.44
N GLU A 4 -2.81 -76.28 18.18
CA GLU A 4 -1.57 -76.34 17.42
C GLU A 4 -1.76 -75.83 15.99
N ASN A 5 -0.74 -75.14 15.48
CA ASN A 5 -0.63 -74.75 14.07
C ASN A 5 0.36 -75.71 13.38
N PRO A 6 0.04 -76.32 12.22
CA PRO A 6 0.92 -77.28 11.58
C PRO A 6 2.14 -76.57 10.96
N GLY A 7 3.32 -77.13 11.22
CA GLY A 7 4.61 -76.57 10.83
C GLY A 7 4.80 -76.42 9.32
N ASN A 8 5.47 -75.33 8.95
CA ASN A 8 6.15 -75.19 7.67
C ASN A 8 7.62 -75.66 7.86
N PRO A 9 8.30 -76.23 6.84
CA PRO A 9 9.64 -76.79 7.02
C PRO A 9 10.63 -75.69 7.42
N GLU A 10 11.33 -75.89 8.53
CA GLU A 10 12.43 -75.04 8.97
C GLU A 10 13.57 -75.11 7.94
N GLU A 11 13.92 -73.95 7.38
CA GLU A 11 15.24 -73.75 6.76
C GLU A 11 16.33 -74.00 7.81
N PRO A 12 17.49 -74.57 7.42
CA PRO A 12 18.52 -74.95 8.37
C PRO A 12 19.02 -73.74 9.17
N ASP A 13 19.03 -73.87 10.50
CA ASP A 13 19.60 -72.89 11.43
C ASP A 13 21.13 -72.82 11.21
N THR A 14 21.55 -71.81 10.44
CA THR A 14 22.96 -71.56 10.11
C THR A 14 23.73 -70.88 11.24
N GLY A 15 23.07 -70.53 12.36
CA GLY A 15 23.66 -69.74 13.44
C GLY A 15 24.04 -68.31 13.04
N LYS A 16 23.67 -67.88 11.82
CA LYS A 16 23.94 -66.54 11.29
C LYS A 16 22.83 -65.57 11.65
N VAL A 17 23.20 -64.36 12.01
CA VAL A 17 22.27 -63.29 12.39
C VAL A 17 22.31 -62.20 11.32
N TYR A 18 21.14 -61.79 10.81
CA TYR A 18 21.03 -60.82 9.72
C TYR A 18 20.48 -59.48 10.20
N ILE A 19 20.85 -58.40 9.50
CA ILE A 19 20.39 -57.04 9.81
C ILE A 19 18.88 -56.94 9.65
N GLY A 20 18.23 -56.46 10.71
CA GLY A 20 16.87 -55.92 10.69
C GLY A 20 16.86 -54.41 10.90
N ILE A 21 15.73 -53.77 10.64
CA ILE A 21 15.49 -52.37 10.99
C ILE A 21 14.16 -52.19 11.71
N ALA A 22 14.14 -51.23 12.63
CA ALA A 22 12.98 -50.74 13.34
C ALA A 22 12.97 -49.19 13.28
N PRO A 23 12.63 -48.59 12.13
CA PRO A 23 12.61 -47.15 11.97
C PRO A 23 11.44 -46.51 12.72
N ILE A 24 11.74 -45.45 13.46
CA ILE A 24 10.81 -44.62 14.21
C ILE A 24 10.90 -43.22 13.63
N ILE A 25 9.77 -42.62 13.30
CA ILE A 25 9.71 -41.25 12.79
C ILE A 25 9.85 -40.27 13.96
N GLU A 26 10.81 -39.35 13.86
CA GLU A 26 10.90 -38.20 14.75
C GLU A 26 9.78 -37.23 14.37
N ASN A 27 8.77 -37.11 15.24
CA ASN A 27 7.63 -36.22 15.01
C ASN A 27 8.10 -34.77 14.82
N MET A 28 7.52 -34.07 13.84
CA MET A 28 7.67 -32.62 13.73
C MET A 28 7.16 -31.92 15.00
N GLN A 29 7.91 -30.92 15.49
CA GLN A 29 7.69 -30.39 16.84
C GLN A 29 6.44 -29.51 17.03
N GLU A 30 5.65 -29.19 15.99
CA GLU A 30 4.42 -28.35 16.12
C GLU A 30 3.23 -28.75 15.20
N GLN A 31 2.93 -30.06 15.17
CA GLN A 31 1.72 -30.75 14.64
C GLN A 31 1.41 -30.75 13.12
N ARG A 32 1.29 -32.01 12.65
CA ARG A 32 1.06 -32.62 11.31
C ARG A 32 2.24 -32.62 10.35
N ALA A 33 3.01 -33.72 10.38
CA ALA A 33 4.02 -34.07 9.39
C ALA A 33 3.35 -34.73 8.16
N VAL A 34 3.98 -34.71 6.99
CA VAL A 34 3.40 -35.35 5.79
C VAL A 34 3.48 -36.88 5.90
N VAL A 35 4.59 -37.41 6.40
CA VAL A 35 4.73 -38.80 6.81
C VAL A 35 4.75 -38.91 8.34
N GLU A 36 3.61 -39.29 8.93
CA GLU A 36 3.48 -39.51 10.38
C GLU A 36 3.65 -40.98 10.77
N ASN A 37 3.46 -41.89 9.81
CA ASN A 37 3.56 -43.33 9.99
C ASN A 37 4.05 -44.00 8.70
N TRP A 38 4.77 -45.11 8.83
CA TRP A 38 5.13 -45.96 7.70
C TRP A 38 3.90 -46.66 7.12
N LYS A 39 3.74 -46.61 5.80
CA LYS A 39 2.66 -47.30 5.08
C LYS A 39 3.22 -48.46 4.27
N GLU A 40 2.38 -49.46 4.02
CA GLU A 40 2.75 -50.58 3.15
C GLU A 40 3.30 -50.06 1.81
N GLY A 41 4.43 -50.61 1.39
CA GLY A 41 5.17 -50.18 0.20
C GLY A 41 6.21 -49.09 0.43
N HIS A 42 6.22 -48.39 1.57
CA HIS A 42 7.32 -47.47 1.90
C HIS A 42 8.64 -48.24 1.93
N CYS A 43 9.66 -47.68 1.27
CA CYS A 43 10.95 -48.33 1.10
C CYS A 43 12.09 -47.41 1.53
N LEU A 44 13.00 -47.94 2.33
CA LEU A 44 14.21 -47.26 2.80
C LEU A 44 15.43 -47.79 2.08
N GLY A 45 16.37 -46.90 1.74
CA GLY A 45 17.71 -47.28 1.32
C GLY A 45 18.63 -47.34 2.53
N VAL A 46 19.13 -48.53 2.85
CA VAL A 46 19.92 -48.78 4.07
C VAL A 46 21.38 -49.03 3.70
N THR A 47 22.29 -48.41 4.46
CA THR A 47 23.73 -48.62 4.36
C THR A 47 24.23 -49.30 5.63
N ALA A 48 24.88 -50.45 5.48
CA ALA A 48 25.43 -51.24 6.59
C ALA A 48 26.50 -52.21 6.10
N ALA A 49 27.48 -52.55 6.93
CA ALA A 49 28.51 -53.56 6.66
C ALA A 49 29.30 -53.38 5.34
N GLY A 50 29.44 -52.14 4.86
CA GLY A 50 30.08 -51.83 3.58
C GLY A 50 29.17 -51.97 2.36
N ASP A 51 27.97 -52.52 2.52
CA ASP A 51 26.91 -52.48 1.52
C ASP A 51 26.16 -51.15 1.59
N VAL A 52 25.82 -50.59 0.43
CA VAL A 52 25.10 -49.32 0.29
C VAL A 52 23.74 -49.56 -0.38
N ASN A 53 22.77 -48.70 -0.03
CA ASN A 53 21.44 -48.64 -0.65
C ASN A 53 20.69 -49.98 -0.73
N ILE A 54 20.74 -50.78 0.35
CA ILE A 54 19.95 -52.01 0.47
C ILE A 54 18.48 -51.63 0.65
N PRO A 55 17.55 -52.08 -0.21
CA PRO A 55 16.14 -51.77 -0.03
C PRO A 55 15.57 -52.53 1.17
N PHE A 56 14.92 -51.80 2.07
CA PHE A 56 14.05 -52.36 3.08
C PHE A 56 12.63 -51.87 2.84
N THR A 57 11.69 -52.76 2.54
CA THR A 57 10.30 -52.40 2.24
C THR A 57 9.38 -52.78 3.38
N PHE A 58 8.49 -51.88 3.79
CA PHE A 58 7.49 -52.14 4.80
C PHE A 58 6.29 -52.87 4.19
N ASP A 59 5.94 -54.05 4.70
CA ASP A 59 4.80 -54.84 4.21
C ASP A 59 3.49 -54.58 4.98
N GLY A 60 3.44 -53.47 5.73
CA GLY A 60 2.32 -53.13 6.62
C GLY A 60 2.45 -53.72 8.03
N ARG A 61 3.39 -54.64 8.27
CA ARG A 61 3.68 -55.21 9.60
C ARG A 61 5.15 -55.19 9.96
N ARG A 62 6.04 -55.47 9.01
CA ARG A 62 7.49 -55.63 9.23
C ARG A 62 8.26 -55.05 8.05
N TRP A 63 9.54 -54.74 8.29
CA TRP A 63 10.48 -54.35 7.24
C TRP A 63 11.18 -55.57 6.66
N LYS A 64 11.14 -55.72 5.34
CA LYS A 64 11.79 -56.82 4.62
C LYS A 64 12.99 -56.30 3.83
N ALA A 65 14.15 -56.89 4.10
CA ALA A 65 15.38 -56.60 3.36
C ALA A 65 15.33 -57.26 1.97
N GLY A 66 15.69 -56.52 0.93
CA GLY A 66 15.88 -57.08 -0.42
C GLY A 66 17.22 -57.82 -0.58
N LYS A 67 18.15 -57.64 0.37
CA LYS A 67 19.39 -58.40 0.49
C LYS A 67 19.66 -58.70 1.97
N GLN A 68 19.94 -59.96 2.30
CA GLN A 68 20.39 -60.34 3.64
C GLN A 68 21.85 -59.92 3.84
N VAL A 69 22.13 -59.22 4.95
CA VAL A 69 23.47 -58.79 5.36
C VAL A 69 23.75 -59.33 6.77
N GLU A 70 24.82 -60.11 6.91
CA GLU A 70 25.20 -60.77 8.17
C GLU A 70 25.80 -59.77 9.15
N VAL A 71 25.41 -59.85 10.43
CA VAL A 71 25.96 -59.05 11.52
C VAL A 71 27.08 -59.83 12.19
N THR A 72 28.33 -59.43 11.96
CA THR A 72 29.52 -60.10 12.51
C THR A 72 30.19 -59.32 13.64
N ALA A 73 29.90 -58.03 13.77
CA ALA A 73 30.41 -57.14 14.80
C ALA A 73 29.46 -55.95 15.01
N GLU A 74 29.72 -55.13 16.03
CA GLU A 74 29.05 -53.85 16.20
C GLU A 74 29.33 -52.93 15.01
N GLN A 75 28.27 -52.34 14.46
CA GLN A 75 28.39 -51.42 13.33
C GLN A 75 27.24 -50.41 13.26
N LYS A 76 27.52 -49.27 12.63
CA LYS A 76 26.50 -48.26 12.33
C LYS A 76 25.66 -48.69 11.12
N VAL A 77 24.41 -48.29 11.17
CA VAL A 77 23.43 -48.43 10.09
C VAL A 77 22.82 -47.06 9.84
N SER A 78 22.87 -46.59 8.60
CA SER A 78 22.24 -45.32 8.19
C SER A 78 21.19 -45.61 7.12
N ALA A 79 20.10 -44.86 7.10
CA ALA A 79 19.02 -45.04 6.15
C ALA A 79 18.45 -43.73 5.65
N TYR A 80 17.88 -43.75 4.45
CA TYR A 80 17.10 -42.63 3.92
C TYR A 80 15.78 -43.07 3.30
N TYR A 81 14.87 -42.12 3.20
CA TYR A 81 13.57 -42.22 2.52
C TYR A 81 13.40 -41.03 1.56
N PRO A 82 12.77 -41.22 0.39
CA PRO A 82 12.35 -42.49 -0.19
C PRO A 82 13.49 -43.22 -0.93
N TYR A 83 13.48 -44.55 -0.89
CA TYR A 83 14.45 -45.38 -1.62
C TYR A 83 14.41 -45.15 -3.13
N ASN A 84 15.58 -45.02 -3.74
CA ASN A 84 15.73 -45.13 -5.19
C ASN A 84 16.92 -46.03 -5.53
N VAL A 85 16.68 -47.06 -6.35
CA VAL A 85 17.69 -48.05 -6.76
C VAL A 85 18.86 -47.44 -7.53
N GLN A 86 18.66 -46.29 -8.18
CA GLN A 86 19.69 -45.63 -8.98
C GLN A 86 20.73 -44.89 -8.13
N TYR A 87 20.45 -44.65 -6.85
CA TYR A 87 21.35 -43.89 -5.99
C TYR A 87 22.48 -44.78 -5.47
N THR A 88 23.71 -44.46 -5.85
CA THR A 88 24.91 -45.22 -5.46
C THR A 88 25.80 -44.46 -4.47
N ASP A 89 25.63 -43.14 -4.35
CA ASP A 89 26.38 -42.29 -3.44
C ASP A 89 25.49 -41.81 -2.28
N MET A 90 25.71 -42.38 -1.10
CA MET A 90 24.91 -42.08 0.10
C MET A 90 25.32 -40.75 0.77
N THR A 91 26.35 -40.07 0.25
CA THR A 91 26.74 -38.72 0.70
C THR A 91 26.09 -37.62 -0.14
N ALA A 92 25.41 -37.97 -1.24
CA ALA A 92 24.85 -37.03 -2.19
C ALA A 92 23.53 -37.54 -2.82
N ILE A 93 22.56 -37.93 -1.98
CA ILE A 93 21.22 -38.31 -2.43
C ILE A 93 20.51 -37.11 -3.06
N PRO A 94 20.06 -37.19 -4.33
CA PRO A 94 19.31 -36.11 -4.96
C PRO A 94 17.98 -35.84 -4.24
N VAL A 95 17.73 -34.57 -3.97
CA VAL A 95 16.48 -34.05 -3.41
C VAL A 95 15.89 -33.05 -4.38
N ASP A 96 14.62 -33.24 -4.75
CA ASP A 96 13.86 -32.34 -5.63
C ASP A 96 12.53 -32.00 -4.94
N ILE A 97 12.36 -30.73 -4.55
CA ILE A 97 11.14 -30.30 -3.87
C ILE A 97 9.94 -30.36 -4.80
N THR A 98 10.10 -30.33 -6.12
CA THR A 98 8.95 -30.31 -7.04
C THR A 98 8.13 -31.60 -6.98
N THR A 99 8.72 -32.68 -6.47
CA THR A 99 8.07 -33.96 -6.19
C THR A 99 7.17 -33.91 -4.95
N GLN A 100 7.42 -32.94 -4.05
CA GLN A 100 6.82 -32.83 -2.72
C GLN A 100 6.94 -34.12 -1.90
N GLU A 101 8.02 -34.88 -2.10
CA GLU A 101 8.37 -36.01 -1.26
C GLU A 101 8.95 -35.54 0.08
N ASP A 102 8.57 -36.24 1.15
CA ASP A 102 9.03 -35.94 2.50
C ASP A 102 10.33 -36.71 2.78
N TYR A 103 11.45 -36.16 2.34
CA TYR A 103 12.77 -36.81 2.48
C TYR A 103 13.16 -36.97 3.95
N MET A 104 13.61 -38.17 4.32
CA MET A 104 14.03 -38.49 5.69
C MET A 104 15.37 -39.18 5.71
N TYR A 105 16.06 -39.08 6.84
CA TYR A 105 17.33 -39.76 7.11
C TYR A 105 17.41 -40.20 8.57
N GLY A 106 18.19 -41.23 8.87
CA GLY A 106 18.37 -41.67 10.24
C GLY A 106 19.53 -42.64 10.42
N GLU A 107 20.02 -42.73 11.64
CA GLU A 107 21.11 -43.63 12.00
C GLU A 107 20.73 -44.49 13.21
N GLY A 108 21.39 -45.64 13.31
CA GLY A 108 21.29 -46.59 14.41
C GLY A 108 22.51 -47.49 14.46
N GLY A 109 22.49 -48.45 15.37
CA GLY A 109 23.54 -49.46 15.51
C GLY A 109 22.97 -50.86 15.56
N VAL A 110 23.75 -51.82 15.09
CA VAL A 110 23.48 -53.26 15.25
C VAL A 110 24.67 -53.93 15.90
N SER A 111 24.40 -55.04 16.59
CA SER A 111 25.39 -55.98 17.11
C SER A 111 24.86 -57.41 16.95
N VAL A 112 25.70 -58.42 17.17
CA VAL A 112 25.27 -59.83 17.13
C VAL A 112 24.13 -60.09 18.12
N GLU A 113 24.15 -59.44 19.28
CA GLU A 113 23.12 -59.53 20.31
C GLU A 113 21.86 -58.71 19.98
N LYS A 114 22.01 -57.64 19.20
CA LYS A 114 20.93 -56.72 18.80
C LYS A 114 21.01 -56.45 17.29
N PRO A 115 20.57 -57.40 16.45
CA PRO A 115 20.78 -57.33 15.01
C PRO A 115 19.78 -56.41 14.28
N SER A 116 18.80 -55.84 15.00
CA SER A 116 17.83 -54.90 14.45
C SER A 116 18.18 -53.47 14.85
N ALA A 117 18.48 -52.62 13.86
CA ALA A 117 18.80 -51.22 14.08
C ALA A 117 17.51 -50.44 14.43
N VAL A 118 17.48 -49.76 15.57
CA VAL A 118 16.48 -48.73 15.83
C VAL A 118 16.94 -47.45 15.15
N LEU A 119 16.24 -47.04 14.10
CA LEU A 119 16.58 -45.87 13.29
C LEU A 119 15.65 -44.72 13.64
N VAL A 120 16.16 -43.65 14.23
CA VAL A 120 15.36 -42.44 14.46
C VAL A 120 15.41 -41.60 13.18
N MET A 121 14.35 -41.67 12.38
CA MET A 121 14.23 -41.05 11.07
C MET A 121 13.75 -39.61 11.23
N LYS A 122 14.56 -38.66 10.77
CA LYS A 122 14.31 -37.22 10.82
C LYS A 122 13.94 -36.69 9.46
N HIS A 123 13.02 -35.73 9.42
CA HIS A 123 12.69 -35.00 8.20
C HIS A 123 13.85 -34.08 7.80
N ALA A 124 14.27 -34.15 6.53
CA ALA A 124 15.35 -33.34 6.00
C ALA A 124 14.89 -31.93 5.58
N LEU A 125 13.60 -31.77 5.27
CA LEU A 125 13.02 -30.54 4.74
C LEU A 125 12.12 -29.84 5.77
N SER A 126 11.67 -28.64 5.43
CA SER A 126 10.70 -27.86 6.21
C SER A 126 9.34 -27.84 5.54
N LEU A 127 8.26 -27.82 6.32
CA LEU A 127 6.91 -27.59 5.78
C LEU A 127 6.55 -26.11 5.97
N VAL A 128 6.19 -25.43 4.88
CA VAL A 128 5.72 -24.04 4.94
C VAL A 128 4.25 -23.99 4.57
N ARG A 129 3.43 -23.42 5.45
CA ARG A 129 1.99 -23.26 5.30
C ARG A 129 1.63 -21.80 5.11
N ILE A 130 0.85 -21.51 4.09
CA ILE A 130 0.23 -20.21 3.85
C ILE A 130 -1.26 -20.34 4.15
N LEU A 131 -1.72 -19.50 5.08
CA LEU A 131 -3.13 -19.26 5.32
C LEU A 131 -3.47 -17.87 4.79
N ILE A 132 -4.43 -17.76 3.89
CA ILE A 132 -4.91 -16.48 3.36
C ILE A 132 -6.29 -16.21 3.94
N LYS A 133 -6.47 -15.06 4.59
CA LYS A 133 -7.76 -14.61 5.10
C LYS A 133 -8.32 -13.52 4.21
N LYS A 134 -9.60 -13.63 3.85
CA LYS A 134 -10.33 -12.63 3.07
C LYS A 134 -10.46 -11.32 3.85
N ASN A 135 -10.75 -11.42 5.15
CA ASN A 135 -11.07 -10.29 6.02
C ASN A 135 -12.07 -9.34 5.35
N ASP A 136 -11.70 -8.09 5.11
CA ASP A 136 -12.55 -7.08 4.53
C ASP A 136 -12.56 -7.11 3.00
N TYR A 137 -11.65 -7.86 2.33
CA TYR A 137 -11.51 -7.91 0.86
C TYR A 137 -12.84 -8.05 0.13
N THR A 138 -13.17 -7.05 -0.71
CA THR A 138 -14.48 -6.92 -1.36
C THR A 138 -14.59 -7.68 -2.68
N GLY A 139 -13.49 -8.21 -3.21
CA GLY A 139 -13.52 -9.08 -4.39
C GLY A 139 -14.16 -10.44 -4.09
N ASP A 140 -14.37 -11.25 -5.13
CA ASP A 140 -14.88 -12.61 -4.99
C ASP A 140 -13.96 -13.45 -4.10
N GLY A 141 -12.66 -13.12 -4.09
CA GLY A 141 -11.64 -13.82 -3.31
C GLY A 141 -11.27 -15.15 -3.96
N ARG A 142 -11.34 -15.25 -5.28
CA ARG A 142 -10.93 -16.42 -6.05
C ARG A 142 -9.41 -16.45 -6.14
N VAL A 143 -8.79 -17.42 -5.46
CA VAL A 143 -7.34 -17.66 -5.52
C VAL A 143 -7.06 -18.68 -6.62
N ASP A 144 -6.35 -18.27 -7.67
CA ASP A 144 -6.01 -19.16 -8.79
C ASP A 144 -4.61 -19.78 -8.62
N ALA A 145 -3.71 -19.09 -7.93
CA ALA A 145 -2.36 -19.57 -7.67
C ALA A 145 -1.76 -19.02 -6.37
N VAL A 146 -0.95 -19.85 -5.71
CA VAL A 146 -0.01 -19.46 -4.66
C VAL A 146 1.36 -20.00 -5.02
N THR A 147 2.35 -19.12 -5.14
CA THR A 147 3.70 -19.42 -5.62
C THR A 147 4.74 -18.89 -4.65
N PHE A 148 5.69 -19.74 -4.28
CA PHE A 148 6.89 -19.33 -3.55
C PHE A 148 7.97 -18.92 -4.55
N GLY A 149 8.49 -17.70 -4.43
CA GLY A 149 9.63 -17.20 -5.21
C GLY A 149 10.91 -17.16 -4.38
N GLY A 150 12.07 -17.26 -5.04
CA GLY A 150 13.37 -17.17 -4.39
C GLY A 150 13.77 -18.43 -3.59
N VAL A 151 13.10 -19.55 -3.82
CA VAL A 151 13.35 -20.82 -3.10
C VAL A 151 14.30 -21.74 -3.88
N ARG A 152 15.07 -22.57 -3.17
CA ARG A 152 15.92 -23.60 -3.78
C ARG A 152 15.09 -24.82 -4.13
N LEU A 153 15.09 -25.22 -5.40
CA LEU A 153 14.26 -26.34 -5.88
C LEU A 153 14.91 -27.71 -5.69
N SER A 154 16.25 -27.76 -5.66
CA SER A 154 17.00 -29.02 -5.62
C SER A 154 18.22 -28.93 -4.70
N ALA A 155 18.61 -30.06 -4.13
CA ALA A 155 19.81 -30.21 -3.30
C ALA A 155 20.37 -31.64 -3.39
N SER A 156 21.55 -31.86 -2.83
CA SER A 156 22.04 -33.19 -2.47
C SER A 156 22.05 -33.37 -0.95
N MET A 157 21.56 -34.50 -0.46
CA MET A 157 21.51 -34.86 0.96
C MET A 157 22.55 -35.93 1.30
N ASP A 158 23.31 -35.70 2.37
CA ASP A 158 24.14 -36.73 2.99
C ASP A 158 23.29 -37.56 3.97
N VAL A 159 23.21 -38.88 3.78
CA VAL A 159 22.33 -39.76 4.56
C VAL A 159 22.76 -39.87 6.04
N THR A 160 24.03 -39.67 6.35
CA THR A 160 24.55 -39.81 7.72
C THR A 160 24.25 -38.58 8.57
N SER A 161 24.31 -37.39 7.96
CA SER A 161 24.15 -36.12 8.65
C SER A 161 22.82 -35.42 8.39
N GLY A 162 22.15 -35.76 7.28
CA GLY A 162 21.00 -35.03 6.74
C GLY A 162 21.35 -33.67 6.14
N LYS A 163 22.65 -33.35 6.01
CA LYS A 163 23.08 -32.07 5.49
C LYS A 163 22.66 -31.93 4.03
N LEU A 164 21.94 -30.85 3.74
CA LEU A 164 21.54 -30.47 2.38
C LEU A 164 22.54 -29.48 1.79
N LEU A 165 22.97 -29.75 0.55
CA LEU A 165 23.74 -28.83 -0.27
C LEU A 165 22.89 -28.38 -1.45
N PRO A 166 22.32 -27.16 -1.42
CA PRO A 166 21.49 -26.65 -2.50
C PRO A 166 22.23 -26.60 -3.83
N THR A 167 21.52 -26.88 -4.92
CA THR A 167 22.03 -26.83 -6.30
C THR A 167 21.26 -25.81 -7.13
N GLY A 168 21.82 -25.39 -8.26
CA GLY A 168 21.17 -24.44 -9.18
C GLY A 168 21.11 -23.01 -8.65
N GLN A 169 20.19 -22.21 -9.18
CA GLN A 169 19.82 -20.88 -8.67
C GLN A 169 18.47 -20.96 -7.95
N PRO A 170 18.14 -20.00 -7.06
CA PRO A 170 16.78 -19.87 -6.55
C PRO A 170 15.78 -19.73 -7.70
N GLY A 171 14.60 -20.33 -7.53
CA GLY A 171 13.53 -20.36 -8.53
C GLY A 171 12.15 -20.19 -7.90
N GLU A 172 11.12 -20.61 -8.64
CA GLU A 172 9.72 -20.50 -8.24
C GLU A 172 9.08 -21.89 -8.09
N TYR A 173 8.25 -22.04 -7.06
CA TYR A 173 7.47 -23.25 -6.82
C TYR A 173 5.99 -22.89 -6.62
N LYS A 174 5.12 -23.36 -7.53
CA LYS A 174 3.67 -23.17 -7.43
C LYS A 174 3.08 -24.22 -6.48
N ALA A 175 2.71 -23.80 -5.28
CA ALA A 175 2.26 -24.68 -4.20
C ALA A 175 0.76 -25.02 -4.26
N GLY A 176 -0.07 -24.14 -4.82
CA GLY A 176 -1.52 -24.38 -4.84
C GLY A 176 -2.30 -23.31 -5.57
N GLY A 177 -3.62 -23.29 -5.31
CA GLY A 177 -4.59 -22.39 -5.93
C GLY A 177 -5.93 -23.09 -6.18
N ASN A 178 -6.78 -22.46 -6.98
CA ASN A 178 -8.11 -22.93 -7.38
C ASN A 178 -9.16 -23.05 -6.27
N TYR A 179 -9.12 -22.16 -5.27
CA TYR A 179 -10.12 -22.09 -4.21
C TYR A 179 -10.66 -20.68 -4.03
N THR A 180 -11.74 -20.53 -3.28
CA THR A 180 -12.31 -19.22 -2.92
C THR A 180 -12.08 -18.99 -1.44
N LEU A 181 -11.67 -17.78 -1.05
CA LEU A 181 -11.43 -17.44 0.33
C LEU A 181 -12.73 -17.45 1.14
N ASP A 182 -12.70 -18.18 2.25
CA ASP A 182 -13.75 -18.23 3.26
C ASP A 182 -13.10 -18.24 4.65
N ASP A 183 -13.30 -17.16 5.42
CA ASP A 183 -12.71 -17.05 6.75
C ASP A 183 -13.36 -18.00 7.77
N ALA A 184 -14.58 -18.50 7.49
CA ALA A 184 -15.23 -19.53 8.30
C ALA A 184 -14.69 -20.94 7.97
N SER A 185 -14.12 -21.13 6.78
CA SER A 185 -13.52 -22.39 6.34
C SER A 185 -12.16 -22.15 5.67
N PRO A 186 -11.13 -21.75 6.45
CA PRO A 186 -9.84 -21.37 5.91
C PRO A 186 -9.15 -22.53 5.20
N VAL A 187 -8.55 -22.25 4.05
CA VAL A 187 -7.73 -23.20 3.28
C VAL A 187 -6.26 -22.95 3.58
N TYR A 188 -5.54 -24.01 3.95
CA TYR A 188 -4.08 -24.01 4.03
C TYR A 188 -3.49 -24.43 2.69
N VAL A 189 -2.56 -23.63 2.17
CA VAL A 189 -1.68 -24.05 1.08
C VAL A 189 -0.35 -24.44 1.69
N GLU A 190 0.07 -25.69 1.49
CA GLU A 190 1.27 -26.25 2.09
C GLU A 190 2.30 -26.60 1.02
N ALA A 191 3.58 -26.38 1.33
CA ALA A 191 4.69 -26.82 0.49
C ALA A 191 5.84 -27.35 1.35
N ILE A 192 6.40 -28.49 0.97
CA ILE A 192 7.68 -28.96 1.48
C ILE A 192 8.78 -28.19 0.77
N LEU A 193 9.58 -27.43 1.52
CA LEU A 193 10.62 -26.52 1.02
C LEU A 193 11.97 -26.79 1.70
N MET A 194 13.04 -26.33 1.05
CA MET A 194 14.39 -26.40 1.60
C MET A 194 14.50 -25.57 2.90
N PRO A 195 15.17 -26.09 3.95
CA PRO A 195 15.54 -25.31 5.12
C PRO A 195 16.41 -24.11 4.73
N VAL A 196 16.25 -22.98 5.43
CA VAL A 196 16.99 -21.74 5.16
C VAL A 196 17.45 -21.08 6.45
N GLY A 197 18.67 -20.54 6.44
CA GLY A 197 19.20 -19.71 7.53
C GLY A 197 18.67 -18.27 7.54
N THR A 198 17.97 -17.87 6.48
CA THR A 198 17.31 -16.57 6.31
C THR A 198 16.26 -16.69 5.21
N ALA A 199 15.14 -15.98 5.35
CA ALA A 199 14.13 -15.84 4.29
C ALA A 199 14.35 -14.61 3.39
N GLU A 200 15.52 -13.96 3.46
CA GLU A 200 15.87 -12.85 2.58
C GLU A 200 15.75 -13.28 1.10
N GLY A 201 15.02 -12.49 0.31
CA GLY A 201 14.77 -12.76 -1.10
C GLY A 201 13.66 -13.79 -1.38
N ILE A 202 13.05 -14.38 -0.35
CA ILE A 202 11.91 -15.30 -0.51
C ILE A 202 10.60 -14.53 -0.51
N THR A 203 9.73 -14.85 -1.47
CA THR A 203 8.41 -14.22 -1.61
C THR A 203 7.29 -15.26 -1.67
N VAL A 204 6.08 -14.84 -1.31
CA VAL A 204 4.83 -15.55 -1.56
C VAL A 204 4.00 -14.68 -2.50
N ASN A 205 3.80 -15.15 -3.73
CA ASN A 205 2.94 -14.52 -4.72
C ASN A 205 1.58 -15.22 -4.75
N VAL A 206 0.51 -14.45 -4.67
CA VAL A 206 -0.88 -14.93 -4.66
C VAL A 206 -1.64 -14.28 -5.79
N HIS A 207 -2.17 -15.07 -6.72
CA HIS A 207 -3.05 -14.60 -7.78
C HIS A 207 -4.50 -14.66 -7.31
N VAL A 208 -5.13 -13.51 -7.06
CA VAL A 208 -6.51 -13.38 -6.58
C VAL A 208 -7.32 -12.48 -7.51
N ASP A 209 -8.48 -12.96 -7.96
CA ASP A 209 -9.42 -12.21 -8.81
C ASP A 209 -8.75 -11.53 -10.03
N GLY A 210 -7.82 -12.25 -10.68
CA GLY A 210 -7.09 -11.75 -11.84
C GLY A 210 -5.89 -10.83 -11.54
N ARG A 211 -5.49 -10.67 -10.27
CA ARG A 211 -4.41 -9.78 -9.83
C ARG A 211 -3.37 -10.51 -8.98
N ASP A 212 -2.09 -10.15 -9.17
CA ASP A 212 -0.98 -10.69 -8.39
C ASP A 212 -0.69 -9.85 -7.14
N PHE A 213 -0.62 -10.49 -5.99
CA PHE A 213 -0.19 -9.92 -4.70
C PHE A 213 1.09 -10.61 -4.24
N THR A 214 2.19 -9.86 -4.12
CA THR A 214 3.48 -10.41 -3.68
C THR A 214 3.79 -9.97 -2.25
N TYR A 215 4.05 -10.91 -1.37
CA TYR A 215 4.50 -10.69 -0.01
C TYR A 215 5.94 -11.18 0.17
N ALA A 216 6.86 -10.28 0.52
CA ALA A 216 8.23 -10.66 0.87
C ALA A 216 8.28 -11.13 2.34
N LEU A 217 8.92 -12.27 2.58
CA LEU A 217 9.07 -12.79 3.94
C LEU A 217 10.11 -11.97 4.73
N PRO A 218 9.94 -11.80 6.05
CA PRO A 218 10.93 -11.09 6.86
C PRO A 218 12.31 -11.78 6.79
N PRO A 219 13.41 -11.04 6.52
CA PRO A 219 14.75 -11.62 6.39
C PRO A 219 15.22 -12.40 7.63
N THR A 220 14.71 -12.07 8.82
CA THR A 220 15.06 -12.72 10.08
C THR A 220 14.45 -14.11 10.26
N HIS A 221 13.53 -14.53 9.39
CA HIS A 221 12.91 -15.84 9.49
C HIS A 221 13.87 -16.95 9.06
N VAL A 222 13.83 -18.05 9.79
CA VAL A 222 14.69 -19.24 9.61
C VAL A 222 13.79 -20.46 9.48
N TRP A 223 14.05 -21.30 8.47
CA TRP A 223 13.37 -22.59 8.33
C TRP A 223 14.33 -23.73 8.68
N ASN A 224 14.01 -24.48 9.73
CA ASN A 224 14.79 -25.61 10.19
C ASN A 224 14.19 -26.93 9.67
N PRO A 225 15.02 -27.96 9.40
CA PRO A 225 14.53 -29.29 9.06
C PRO A 225 13.54 -29.83 10.09
N GLY A 226 12.48 -30.51 9.65
CA GLY A 226 11.47 -31.11 10.53
C GLY A 226 10.59 -30.13 11.30
N MET A 227 10.57 -28.86 10.88
CA MET A 227 9.73 -27.82 11.47
C MET A 227 8.66 -27.35 10.48
N ILE A 228 7.61 -26.77 11.05
CA ILE A 228 6.43 -26.29 10.35
C ILE A 228 6.34 -24.79 10.54
N TYR A 229 6.23 -24.03 9.46
CA TYR A 229 6.15 -22.58 9.49
C TYR A 229 4.83 -22.11 8.90
N THR A 230 3.98 -21.49 9.72
CA THR A 230 2.67 -21.00 9.26
C THR A 230 2.67 -19.49 9.12
N TYR A 231 2.40 -19.00 7.92
CA TYR A 231 2.22 -17.58 7.61
C TYR A 231 0.73 -17.30 7.39
N THR A 232 0.16 -16.38 8.16
CA THR A 232 -1.20 -15.89 7.93
C THR A 232 -1.15 -14.56 7.21
N LEU A 233 -1.60 -14.54 5.95
CA LEU A 233 -1.70 -13.36 5.11
C LEU A 233 -3.13 -12.83 5.17
N ASN A 234 -3.28 -11.56 5.53
CA ASN A 234 -4.57 -10.89 5.62
C ASN A 234 -4.77 -10.04 4.38
N MET A 235 -5.78 -10.36 3.57
CA MET A 235 -6.21 -9.45 2.51
C MET A 235 -6.85 -8.20 3.12
N LYS A 236 -6.72 -7.07 2.40
CA LYS A 236 -7.32 -5.78 2.77
C LYS A 236 -8.19 -5.27 1.62
N SER A 237 -9.34 -4.69 1.92
CA SER A 237 -10.24 -4.04 0.95
C SER A 237 -10.18 -2.53 0.97
N GLY A 238 -10.93 -1.92 0.04
CA GLY A 238 -11.26 -0.51 0.07
C GLY A 238 -10.25 0.37 -0.67
N TYR A 239 -9.42 -0.22 -1.52
CA TYR A 239 -8.54 0.50 -2.45
C TYR A 239 -8.68 -0.10 -3.85
N ASN A 240 -8.49 0.76 -4.84
CA ASN A 240 -8.74 0.50 -6.26
C ASN A 240 -10.15 -0.07 -6.48
N CYS A 241 -11.15 0.59 -5.89
CA CYS A 241 -12.56 0.23 -6.00
C CYS A 241 -13.46 1.49 -6.01
N GLU A 242 -14.69 1.31 -6.47
CA GLU A 242 -15.75 2.29 -6.28
C GLU A 242 -16.03 2.47 -4.78
N VAL A 243 -16.28 3.71 -4.39
CA VAL A 243 -16.73 4.08 -3.05
C VAL A 243 -17.88 5.06 -3.16
N ASP A 244 -18.71 5.13 -2.13
CA ASP A 244 -19.68 6.21 -1.98
C ASP A 244 -19.22 7.14 -0.86
N VAL A 245 -19.04 8.42 -1.20
CA VAL A 245 -18.66 9.48 -0.26
C VAL A 245 -19.60 10.69 -0.36
N ASP A 246 -20.62 10.62 -1.23
CA ASP A 246 -21.64 11.66 -1.35
C ASP A 246 -22.79 11.32 -0.42
N HIS A 247 -22.95 12.12 0.63
CA HIS A 247 -24.09 11.96 1.53
C HIS A 247 -25.34 12.71 1.01
N VAL A 248 -25.14 13.77 0.21
CA VAL A 248 -26.21 14.57 -0.44
C VAL A 248 -25.65 15.25 -1.70
N PRO A 249 -26.37 15.23 -2.84
CA PRO A 249 -25.93 15.87 -4.08
C PRO A 249 -25.92 17.40 -4.00
N MET A 250 -25.08 18.03 -4.82
CA MET A 250 -25.07 19.48 -5.04
C MET A 250 -26.34 19.98 -5.74
N ASP A 251 -26.86 21.14 -5.32
CA ASP A 251 -27.97 21.86 -5.95
C ASP A 251 -27.44 22.83 -7.03
N GLU A 252 -27.10 22.29 -8.21
CA GLU A 252 -26.45 23.06 -9.28
C GLU A 252 -27.29 24.27 -9.75
N GLU A 253 -28.61 24.09 -9.90
CA GLU A 253 -29.53 25.15 -10.32
C GLU A 253 -29.50 26.33 -9.34
N TYR A 254 -29.56 26.05 -8.04
CA TYR A 254 -29.45 27.09 -7.02
C TYR A 254 -28.11 27.83 -7.09
N TRP A 255 -26.98 27.11 -7.13
CA TRP A 255 -25.65 27.73 -7.11
C TRP A 255 -25.30 28.46 -8.40
N SER A 256 -25.91 28.07 -9.52
CA SER A 256 -25.82 28.78 -10.80
C SER A 256 -26.54 30.13 -10.82
N THR A 257 -27.38 30.44 -9.83
CA THR A 257 -28.17 31.69 -9.80
C THR A 257 -27.95 32.51 -8.54
N PHE A 258 -27.58 31.87 -7.43
CA PHE A 258 -27.44 32.51 -6.13
C PHE A 258 -26.34 33.60 -6.12
N GLY A 259 -26.73 34.84 -5.81
CA GLY A 259 -25.82 36.00 -5.75
C GLY A 259 -25.36 36.55 -7.11
N LYS A 260 -25.82 35.96 -8.22
CA LYS A 260 -25.35 36.29 -9.58
C LYS A 260 -25.96 37.57 -10.15
N THR A 261 -27.15 37.97 -9.72
CA THR A 261 -27.95 39.02 -10.37
C THR A 261 -28.15 40.29 -9.54
N ASP A 262 -27.62 40.34 -8.32
CA ASP A 262 -27.78 41.53 -7.48
C ASP A 262 -27.16 42.77 -8.14
N ARG A 263 -27.87 43.90 -8.09
CA ARG A 263 -27.36 45.17 -8.63
C ARG A 263 -26.20 45.69 -7.78
N ILE A 264 -25.03 45.85 -8.40
CA ILE A 264 -23.85 46.45 -7.77
C ILE A 264 -23.80 47.94 -8.13
N VAL A 265 -23.88 48.81 -7.12
CA VAL A 265 -23.67 50.26 -7.26
C VAL A 265 -22.40 50.63 -6.50
N MET A 266 -21.43 51.21 -7.19
CA MET A 266 -20.12 51.51 -6.62
C MET A 266 -20.05 52.90 -5.98
N ARG A 267 -19.29 53.04 -4.89
CA ARG A 267 -18.85 54.30 -4.28
C ARG A 267 -17.33 54.30 -4.05
N ASP A 268 -16.77 55.47 -3.76
CA ASP A 268 -15.42 55.58 -3.22
C ASP A 268 -15.35 55.01 -1.80
N CYS A 269 -14.21 54.41 -1.44
CA CYS A 269 -14.01 53.82 -0.11
C CYS A 269 -13.97 54.87 1.02
N GLY A 270 -13.61 56.12 0.71
CA GLY A 270 -13.57 57.23 1.65
C GLY A 270 -12.68 56.96 2.86
N THR A 271 -13.28 57.00 4.05
CA THR A 271 -12.59 56.70 5.32
C THR A 271 -12.44 55.21 5.61
N ASP A 272 -13.21 54.35 4.93
CA ASP A 272 -13.23 52.90 5.11
C ASP A 272 -12.08 52.21 4.35
N ARG A 273 -10.84 52.42 4.78
CA ARG A 273 -9.67 51.88 4.07
C ARG A 273 -9.44 50.42 4.44
N ILE A 274 -9.80 49.53 3.52
CA ILE A 274 -9.50 48.10 3.61
C ILE A 274 -8.32 47.80 2.69
N TYR A 275 -7.26 47.20 3.26
CA TYR A 275 -6.13 46.65 2.54
C TYR A 275 -6.28 45.13 2.48
N ILE A 276 -5.96 44.50 1.35
CA ILE A 276 -6.11 43.05 1.16
C ILE A 276 -4.84 42.36 0.71
N TRP A 277 -4.74 41.06 0.97
CA TRP A 277 -3.77 40.16 0.34
C TRP A 277 -4.38 38.74 0.23
N PRO A 278 -3.87 37.88 -0.67
CA PRO A 278 -4.45 36.57 -0.92
C PRO A 278 -4.49 35.68 0.33
N ASN A 279 -5.53 34.86 0.43
CA ASN A 279 -5.65 33.77 1.39
C ASN A 279 -6.26 32.56 0.66
N TYR A 280 -6.04 31.33 1.16
CA TYR A 280 -6.59 30.11 0.57
C TYR A 280 -6.16 29.79 -0.88
N THR A 281 -5.02 30.32 -1.30
CA THR A 281 -4.42 30.11 -2.62
C THR A 281 -3.92 28.69 -2.86
N PHE A 282 -3.82 27.84 -1.82
CA PHE A 282 -3.51 26.42 -1.92
C PHE A 282 -4.56 25.60 -2.70
N TYR A 283 -5.76 26.14 -2.92
CA TYR A 283 -6.74 25.56 -3.84
C TYR A 283 -6.42 25.84 -5.33
N GLY A 284 -5.31 26.53 -5.61
CA GLY A 284 -4.77 26.82 -6.94
C GLY A 284 -5.37 28.06 -7.63
N TYR A 285 -4.83 28.42 -8.79
CA TYR A 285 -5.29 29.57 -9.61
C TYR A 285 -6.15 29.17 -10.81
N ASP A 286 -6.12 27.89 -11.19
CA ASP A 286 -7.02 27.34 -12.18
C ASP A 286 -8.43 27.19 -11.60
N THR A 287 -9.39 27.52 -12.44
CA THR A 287 -10.82 27.39 -12.19
C THR A 287 -11.47 26.83 -13.44
N TYR A 288 -12.56 26.06 -13.32
CA TYR A 288 -13.24 25.48 -14.47
C TYR A 288 -14.68 25.99 -14.51
N THR A 289 -15.17 26.31 -15.71
CA THR A 289 -16.59 26.60 -15.91
C THR A 289 -17.44 25.40 -15.47
N GLY A 290 -18.45 25.62 -14.64
CA GLY A 290 -19.34 24.58 -14.11
C GLY A 290 -18.82 23.88 -12.85
N GLU A 291 -17.80 24.43 -12.20
CA GLU A 291 -17.22 23.90 -10.97
C GLU A 291 -17.20 24.91 -9.83
N GLY A 292 -17.12 24.38 -8.60
CA GLY A 292 -16.90 25.16 -7.40
C GLY A 292 -15.44 25.56 -7.22
N LYS A 293 -15.21 26.75 -6.68
CA LYS A 293 -13.89 27.25 -6.30
C LYS A 293 -13.93 27.92 -4.94
N VAL A 294 -12.96 27.63 -4.08
CA VAL A 294 -12.76 28.39 -2.84
C VAL A 294 -11.81 29.55 -3.13
N TRP A 295 -12.27 30.77 -2.83
CA TRP A 295 -11.41 31.94 -2.79
C TRP A 295 -11.35 32.51 -1.40
N GLY A 296 -10.20 33.08 -1.05
CA GLY A 296 -9.99 33.73 0.22
C GLY A 296 -9.22 35.02 0.09
N PHE A 297 -9.36 35.86 1.11
CA PHE A 297 -8.54 37.03 1.30
C PHE A 297 -8.29 37.23 2.80
N PHE A 298 -7.13 37.78 3.10
CA PHE A 298 -6.93 38.48 4.36
C PHE A 298 -7.21 39.96 4.14
N LEU A 299 -7.61 40.64 5.22
CA LEU A 299 -7.85 42.06 5.20
C LEU A 299 -7.22 42.73 6.41
N ARG A 300 -6.82 43.99 6.24
CA ARG A 300 -6.49 44.93 7.31
C ARG A 300 -7.36 46.16 7.16
N TYR A 301 -8.12 46.48 8.20
CA TYR A 301 -9.02 47.62 8.18
C TYR A 301 -8.44 48.81 8.93
N ARG A 302 -8.49 50.00 8.33
CA ARG A 302 -8.04 51.26 8.93
C ARG A 302 -9.02 52.39 8.66
N ASN A 303 -9.76 52.80 9.68
CA ASN A 303 -10.59 54.00 9.61
C ASN A 303 -9.75 55.26 9.91
N ARG A 304 -9.51 56.11 8.89
CA ARG A 304 -8.78 57.38 9.06
C ARG A 304 -9.61 58.52 9.68
N GLY A 305 -10.92 58.35 9.83
CA GLY A 305 -11.80 59.31 10.51
C GLY A 305 -11.78 59.22 12.04
N GLY A 306 -11.14 58.20 12.60
CA GLY A 306 -11.17 57.88 14.04
C GLY A 306 -12.41 57.05 14.41
N GLY A 307 -12.18 55.91 15.07
CA GLY A 307 -13.24 55.05 15.62
C GLY A 307 -14.06 54.22 14.62
N GLU A 308 -14.76 53.23 15.18
CA GLU A 308 -15.58 52.15 14.59
C GLU A 308 -14.85 51.04 13.83
N ASP A 309 -15.15 49.81 14.24
CA ASP A 309 -14.83 48.57 13.55
C ASP A 309 -15.63 48.48 12.23
N PHE A 310 -15.08 47.72 11.27
CA PHE A 310 -15.82 47.38 10.08
C PHE A 310 -16.82 46.27 10.41
N ALA A 311 -18.09 46.50 10.07
CA ALA A 311 -19.12 45.47 10.06
C ALA A 311 -19.97 45.64 8.81
N GLY A 312 -20.03 44.60 8.00
CA GLY A 312 -20.60 44.70 6.66
C GLY A 312 -20.56 43.39 5.92
N GLN A 313 -20.57 43.48 4.61
CA GLN A 313 -20.52 42.34 3.70
C GLN A 313 -19.31 42.47 2.78
N ALA A 314 -18.71 41.33 2.47
CA ALA A 314 -17.78 41.17 1.37
C ALA A 314 -18.45 40.38 0.23
N ARG A 315 -17.89 40.53 -0.97
CA ARG A 315 -18.31 39.81 -2.16
C ARG A 315 -17.13 39.63 -3.10
N PHE A 316 -16.96 38.44 -3.64
CA PHE A 316 -16.07 38.23 -4.77
C PHE A 316 -16.73 38.61 -6.09
N VAL A 317 -15.93 39.08 -7.04
CA VAL A 317 -16.29 39.27 -8.44
C VAL A 317 -15.10 38.91 -9.33
N LEU A 318 -15.37 38.34 -10.51
CA LEU A 318 -14.38 38.24 -11.58
C LEU A 318 -14.48 39.49 -12.45
N MET A 319 -13.33 40.09 -12.75
CA MET A 319 -13.22 41.31 -13.52
C MET A 319 -12.37 41.13 -14.78
N ASP A 320 -12.86 41.71 -15.87
CA ASP A 320 -12.13 41.94 -17.12
C ASP A 320 -11.92 43.46 -17.26
N GLY A 321 -10.73 43.93 -16.90
CA GLY A 321 -10.47 45.35 -16.65
C GLY A 321 -11.35 45.89 -15.51
N ASP A 322 -12.23 46.84 -15.82
CA ASP A 322 -13.22 47.41 -14.89
C ASP A 322 -14.62 46.78 -15.02
N ARG A 323 -14.82 45.86 -15.98
CA ARG A 323 -16.09 45.17 -16.18
C ARG A 323 -16.18 43.96 -15.25
N ILE A 324 -17.25 43.87 -14.47
CA ILE A 324 -17.59 42.64 -13.75
C ILE A 324 -18.13 41.64 -14.77
N VAL A 325 -17.43 40.51 -14.94
CA VAL A 325 -17.88 39.41 -15.82
C VAL A 325 -18.71 38.38 -15.06
N GLU A 326 -18.45 38.23 -13.77
CA GLU A 326 -19.24 37.37 -12.90
C GLU A 326 -19.17 37.88 -11.46
N GLN A 327 -20.26 37.75 -10.72
CA GLN A 327 -20.34 38.12 -9.31
C GLN A 327 -20.84 36.93 -8.49
N TYR A 328 -20.54 36.93 -7.20
CA TYR A 328 -20.86 35.82 -6.30
C TYR A 328 -21.67 36.31 -5.09
N GLN A 329 -22.21 35.37 -4.32
CA GLN A 329 -23.01 35.66 -3.15
C GLN A 329 -22.23 36.53 -2.14
N PRO A 330 -22.91 37.52 -1.51
CA PRO A 330 -22.29 38.29 -0.45
C PRO A 330 -22.20 37.44 0.83
N PHE A 331 -21.28 37.78 1.71
CA PHE A 331 -21.15 37.17 3.03
C PHE A 331 -20.71 38.20 4.06
N ASP A 332 -21.17 38.00 5.29
CA ASP A 332 -20.92 38.96 6.36
C ASP A 332 -19.48 38.86 6.87
N ILE A 333 -18.87 40.01 7.11
CA ILE A 333 -17.52 40.12 7.66
C ILE A 333 -17.47 41.19 8.76
N LYS A 334 -16.53 41.04 9.69
CA LYS A 334 -16.25 42.02 10.73
C LYS A 334 -14.74 42.16 10.94
N CYS A 335 -14.25 43.37 11.15
CA CYS A 335 -12.84 43.55 11.45
C CYS A 335 -12.62 44.78 12.33
N GLY A 336 -11.85 44.60 13.39
CA GLY A 336 -11.50 45.69 14.30
C GLY A 336 -10.75 46.81 13.58
N ASN A 337 -10.95 48.07 13.99
CA ASN A 337 -10.14 49.15 13.46
C ASN A 337 -8.65 48.98 13.83
N GLY A 338 -7.78 48.90 12.83
CA GLY A 338 -6.35 48.60 13.00
C GLY A 338 -6.04 47.10 13.11
N ALA A 339 -7.07 46.24 13.14
CA ALA A 339 -6.91 44.79 13.18
C ALA A 339 -6.79 44.20 11.76
N TRP A 340 -6.49 42.90 11.72
CA TRP A 340 -6.54 42.09 10.52
C TRP A 340 -7.38 40.84 10.78
N ASP A 341 -7.96 40.28 9.71
CA ASP A 341 -8.78 39.07 9.76
C ASP A 341 -8.74 38.35 8.40
N GLY A 342 -9.18 37.09 8.34
CA GLY A 342 -9.14 36.23 7.17
C GLY A 342 -10.50 35.63 6.83
N TYR A 343 -10.90 35.72 5.56
CA TYR A 343 -12.19 35.22 5.09
C TYR A 343 -12.04 34.40 3.82
N CYS A 344 -12.97 33.48 3.60
CA CYS A 344 -13.08 32.69 2.39
C CYS A 344 -14.53 32.41 2.03
N LYS A 345 -14.78 32.12 0.75
CA LYS A 345 -16.09 31.73 0.24
C LYS A 345 -15.95 30.77 -0.94
N TYR A 346 -16.83 29.78 -0.98
CA TYR A 346 -16.98 28.87 -2.11
C TYR A 346 -17.90 29.52 -3.15
N CYS A 347 -17.42 29.58 -4.38
CA CYS A 347 -18.00 30.32 -5.48
C CYS A 347 -18.19 29.35 -6.64
N TYR A 348 -19.42 29.20 -7.13
CA TYR A 348 -19.72 28.35 -8.28
C TYR A 348 -19.48 29.14 -9.56
N VAL A 349 -18.54 28.72 -10.39
CA VAL A 349 -18.01 29.54 -11.49
C VAL A 349 -18.67 29.18 -12.81
N GLN A 350 -19.21 30.18 -13.49
CA GLN A 350 -19.88 30.04 -14.80
C GLN A 350 -19.32 30.97 -15.86
N ALA A 351 -18.34 31.80 -15.51
CA ALA A 351 -17.62 32.61 -16.46
C ALA A 351 -17.14 31.75 -17.64
N VAL A 352 -17.23 32.33 -18.83
CA VAL A 352 -16.65 31.74 -20.03
C VAL A 352 -15.13 31.64 -19.87
N PRO A 353 -14.45 30.73 -20.60
CA PRO A 353 -13.01 30.59 -20.47
C PRO A 353 -12.26 31.89 -20.77
N GLY A 354 -11.26 32.20 -19.94
CA GLY A 354 -10.49 33.43 -20.01
C GLY A 354 -9.67 33.69 -18.75
N THR A 355 -8.84 34.72 -18.79
CA THR A 355 -8.05 35.17 -17.64
C THR A 355 -8.70 36.40 -17.02
N TYR A 356 -9.03 36.33 -15.73
CA TYR A 356 -9.75 37.39 -15.03
C TYR A 356 -9.06 37.76 -13.73
N ARG A 357 -9.20 39.02 -13.31
CA ARG A 357 -8.82 39.44 -11.97
C ARG A 357 -9.94 39.11 -10.99
N LEU A 358 -9.65 38.36 -9.95
CA LEU A 358 -10.51 38.23 -8.79
C LEU A 358 -10.44 39.52 -7.97
N ALA A 359 -11.58 40.17 -7.75
CA ALA A 359 -11.68 41.34 -6.88
C ALA A 359 -12.64 41.08 -5.71
N VAL A 360 -12.36 41.73 -4.59
CA VAL A 360 -13.24 41.74 -3.42
C VAL A 360 -13.91 43.11 -3.32
N LEU A 361 -15.23 43.12 -3.17
CA LEU A 361 -16.02 44.31 -2.94
C LEU A 361 -16.54 44.30 -1.51
N PHE A 362 -16.64 45.49 -0.91
CA PHE A 362 -17.07 45.68 0.47
C PHE A 362 -18.30 46.59 0.54
N LYS A 363 -19.16 46.35 1.52
CA LYS A 363 -20.36 47.17 1.79
C LYS A 363 -20.59 47.23 3.30
N LYS A 364 -20.68 48.43 3.89
CA LYS A 364 -20.94 48.58 5.34
C LYS A 364 -22.41 48.26 5.65
N ASN A 365 -22.68 47.78 6.86
CA ASN A 365 -24.06 47.52 7.29
C ASN A 365 -24.94 48.77 7.17
N GLY A 366 -26.15 48.60 6.63
CA GLY A 366 -27.09 49.70 6.38
C GLY A 366 -26.84 50.49 5.09
N GLU A 367 -25.73 50.26 4.39
CA GLU A 367 -25.46 50.88 3.09
C GLU A 367 -25.99 50.03 1.92
N SER A 368 -26.27 50.69 0.78
CA SER A 368 -26.68 50.04 -0.47
C SER A 368 -25.58 50.00 -1.54
N THR A 369 -24.44 50.65 -1.29
CA THR A 369 -23.35 50.82 -2.24
C THR A 369 -22.12 50.02 -1.84
N TRP A 370 -21.43 49.46 -2.83
CA TRP A 370 -20.20 48.70 -2.69
C TRP A 370 -18.96 49.57 -2.96
N PHE A 371 -17.81 49.21 -2.42
CA PHE A 371 -16.53 49.86 -2.73
C PHE A 371 -15.41 48.82 -2.90
N LYS A 372 -14.41 49.16 -3.71
CA LYS A 372 -13.18 48.37 -3.89
C LYS A 372 -12.26 48.58 -2.67
N PRO A 373 -11.35 47.63 -2.37
CA PRO A 373 -10.29 47.87 -1.39
C PRO A 373 -9.50 49.14 -1.71
N TYR A 374 -8.97 49.79 -0.68
CA TYR A 374 -8.10 50.95 -0.83
C TYR A 374 -6.77 50.57 -1.49
N GLY A 375 -6.29 49.35 -1.24
CA GLY A 375 -5.07 48.82 -1.86
C GLY A 375 -4.65 47.46 -1.30
N TYR A 376 -3.40 47.11 -1.55
CA TYR A 376 -2.79 45.86 -1.10
C TYR A 376 -1.98 46.04 0.19
N ASP A 377 -1.86 44.96 0.98
CA ASP A 377 -0.93 44.83 2.11
C ASP A 377 0.09 43.71 1.84
N GLN A 378 1.07 43.54 2.73
CA GLN A 378 2.05 42.42 2.66
C GLN A 378 2.77 42.29 1.31
N ASN A 379 3.05 43.40 0.62
CA ASN A 379 3.64 43.45 -0.73
C ASN A 379 2.83 42.73 -1.83
N SER A 380 1.53 42.51 -1.59
CA SER A 380 0.63 41.95 -2.59
C SER A 380 0.41 42.90 -3.77
N ASN A 381 -0.01 42.35 -4.90
CA ASN A 381 -0.24 43.08 -6.15
C ASN A 381 -1.30 42.39 -7.02
N ASP A 382 -1.82 43.08 -8.04
CA ASP A 382 -2.85 42.57 -8.96
C ASP A 382 -2.50 41.20 -9.57
N GLY A 383 -1.21 40.91 -9.82
CA GLY A 383 -0.76 39.66 -10.42
C GLY A 383 -1.11 38.42 -9.60
N GLU A 384 -1.14 38.55 -8.26
CA GLU A 384 -1.53 37.46 -7.35
C GLU A 384 -3.05 37.21 -7.30
N TRP A 385 -3.82 38.03 -8.01
CA TRP A 385 -5.29 37.94 -8.09
C TRP A 385 -5.77 37.55 -9.49
N MET A 386 -4.86 37.17 -10.38
CA MET A 386 -5.20 36.71 -11.73
C MET A 386 -5.52 35.21 -11.71
N TYR A 387 -6.70 34.83 -12.19
CA TYR A 387 -7.16 33.45 -12.26
C TYR A 387 -7.48 33.08 -13.71
N GLU A 388 -7.17 31.84 -14.09
CA GLU A 388 -7.55 31.27 -15.38
C GLU A 388 -8.83 30.45 -15.23
N VAL A 389 -9.89 30.87 -15.92
CA VAL A 389 -11.10 30.07 -16.10
C VAL A 389 -10.93 29.21 -17.34
N ARG A 390 -10.86 27.89 -17.15
CA ARG A 390 -10.74 26.86 -18.17
C ARG A 390 -12.13 26.34 -18.57
N PRO A 391 -12.30 25.78 -19.78
CA PRO A 391 -13.54 25.13 -20.18
C PRO A 391 -13.88 23.95 -19.25
N ALA A 392 -15.17 23.61 -19.14
CA ALA A 392 -15.63 22.42 -18.43
C ALA A 392 -14.82 21.18 -18.86
N THR A 393 -14.53 20.30 -17.89
CA THR A 393 -13.61 19.18 -18.08
C THR A 393 -14.22 17.87 -17.60
N ASP A 394 -13.91 16.78 -18.32
CA ASP A 394 -14.21 15.43 -17.85
C ASP A 394 -13.10 14.86 -16.96
N MET A 395 -11.98 15.57 -16.77
CA MET A 395 -10.86 15.10 -15.96
C MET A 395 -11.29 14.83 -14.51
N PRO A 396 -10.85 13.72 -13.88
CA PRO A 396 -11.14 13.49 -12.48
C PRO A 396 -10.58 14.62 -11.60
N ALA A 397 -11.28 14.93 -10.51
CA ALA A 397 -10.79 15.79 -9.43
C ALA A 397 -10.37 14.94 -8.22
N LEU A 398 -9.64 15.52 -7.27
CA LEU A 398 -9.22 14.88 -6.04
C LEU A 398 -10.19 15.25 -4.91
N ARG A 399 -10.95 14.27 -4.43
CA ARG A 399 -11.90 14.42 -3.32
C ARG A 399 -11.20 14.37 -1.96
N MET A 400 -10.22 13.48 -1.83
CA MET A 400 -9.49 13.26 -0.58
C MET A 400 -8.12 12.65 -0.87
N ILE A 401 -7.13 13.01 -0.08
CA ILE A 401 -5.78 12.42 -0.08
C ILE A 401 -5.33 12.24 1.38
N THR A 402 -4.86 11.05 1.74
CA THR A 402 -4.41 10.74 3.11
C THR A 402 -3.22 9.78 3.08
N LEU A 403 -2.50 9.64 4.20
CA LEU A 403 -1.66 8.47 4.42
C LEU A 403 -2.54 7.24 4.69
N GLU A 404 -2.06 6.06 4.31
CA GLU A 404 -2.71 4.81 4.70
C GLU A 404 -2.86 4.74 6.23
N ASN A 405 -4.08 4.44 6.69
CA ASN A 405 -4.55 4.44 8.09
C ASN A 405 -4.90 5.80 8.70
N GLN A 406 -4.75 6.92 7.98
CA GLN A 406 -5.30 8.20 8.41
C GLN A 406 -6.75 8.36 7.96
N LYS A 407 -7.62 8.81 8.87
CA LYS A 407 -9.05 9.01 8.59
C LYS A 407 -9.34 10.34 7.90
N CYS A 408 -8.50 11.34 8.13
CA CYS A 408 -8.61 12.66 7.53
C CYS A 408 -7.23 13.21 7.21
N ASN A 409 -7.22 14.21 6.34
CA ASN A 409 -6.06 15.04 6.07
C ASN A 409 -6.18 16.33 6.87
N THR A 410 -5.05 16.96 7.17
CA THR A 410 -5.00 18.22 7.90
C THR A 410 -3.92 19.12 7.29
N PHE A 411 -3.85 20.37 7.76
CA PHE A 411 -2.78 21.29 7.36
C PHE A 411 -1.38 20.89 7.87
N LEU A 412 -1.31 19.92 8.79
CA LEU A 412 -0.08 19.42 9.39
C LEU A 412 0.70 18.51 8.45
N ALA A 413 2.01 18.42 8.67
CA ALA A 413 2.87 17.47 7.97
C ALA A 413 2.95 16.15 8.74
N TYR A 414 2.84 15.03 8.02
CA TYR A 414 2.92 13.70 8.59
C TYR A 414 4.34 13.11 8.39
N PRO A 415 4.96 12.57 9.45
CA PRO A 415 6.23 11.86 9.32
C PRO A 415 6.03 10.52 8.62
N VAL A 416 6.87 10.24 7.63
CA VAL A 416 6.89 8.99 6.85
C VAL A 416 8.31 8.40 6.83
N PRO A 417 8.47 7.07 6.66
CA PRO A 417 9.79 6.43 6.65
C PRO A 417 10.74 7.04 5.60
N ASP A 418 12.00 7.25 5.98
CA ASP A 418 13.03 7.81 5.09
C ASP A 418 13.40 6.86 3.94
N ASN A 419 13.57 5.57 4.25
CA ASN A 419 14.15 4.56 3.35
C ASN A 419 13.25 3.36 3.09
N ASP A 420 12.03 3.39 3.62
CA ASP A 420 11.06 2.31 3.47
C ASP A 420 9.82 2.79 2.72
N TRP A 421 9.02 1.83 2.28
CA TRP A 421 7.78 2.08 1.57
C TRP A 421 6.70 2.59 2.52
N PHE A 422 5.89 3.51 2.01
CA PHE A 422 4.65 3.95 2.64
C PHE A 422 3.57 4.13 1.57
N ASN A 423 2.31 4.24 1.99
CA ASN A 423 1.20 4.31 1.05
C ASN A 423 0.43 5.63 1.20
N ILE A 424 0.12 6.25 0.07
CA ILE A 424 -0.80 7.37 -0.02
C ILE A 424 -2.11 6.88 -0.63
N VAL A 425 -3.21 7.19 0.05
CA VAL A 425 -4.57 6.86 -0.33
C VAL A 425 -5.20 8.10 -0.95
N TYR A 426 -5.95 7.92 -2.02
CA TYR A 426 -6.68 9.02 -2.66
C TYR A 426 -8.09 8.60 -3.03
N THR A 427 -8.99 9.57 -3.15
CA THR A 427 -10.33 9.39 -3.72
C THR A 427 -10.48 10.32 -4.90
N LEU A 428 -10.63 9.75 -6.09
CA LEU A 428 -10.96 10.51 -7.30
C LEU A 428 -12.45 10.77 -7.37
N SER A 429 -12.79 11.94 -7.90
CA SER A 429 -14.12 12.42 -8.19
C SER A 429 -14.30 12.42 -9.71
N ASN A 430 -15.08 11.48 -10.23
CA ASN A 430 -15.45 11.34 -11.63
C ASN A 430 -16.85 11.93 -11.87
N LYS A 431 -16.93 13.26 -12.04
CA LYS A 431 -18.20 13.96 -12.28
C LYS A 431 -18.88 13.50 -13.58
N SER A 432 -18.10 13.23 -14.63
CA SER A 432 -18.64 12.82 -15.93
C SER A 432 -19.22 11.42 -15.93
N ARG A 433 -18.83 10.58 -14.96
CA ARG A 433 -19.15 9.14 -14.88
C ARG A 433 -18.77 8.36 -16.13
N LYS A 434 -17.92 8.93 -16.98
CA LYS A 434 -17.37 8.24 -18.14
C LYS A 434 -16.35 7.22 -17.67
N ALA A 435 -16.17 6.15 -18.44
CA ALA A 435 -15.06 5.24 -18.21
C ALA A 435 -13.74 6.03 -18.33
N MET A 436 -12.79 5.75 -17.44
CA MET A 436 -11.50 6.45 -17.41
C MET A 436 -10.38 5.44 -17.23
N LYS A 437 -9.37 5.56 -18.09
CA LYS A 437 -8.15 4.77 -17.98
C LYS A 437 -6.93 5.68 -18.04
N GLY A 438 -5.96 5.44 -17.18
CA GLY A 438 -4.80 6.31 -17.09
C GLY A 438 -3.84 5.93 -15.98
N THR A 439 -3.00 6.89 -15.59
CA THR A 439 -2.02 6.75 -14.52
C THR A 439 -2.14 7.91 -13.55
N VAL A 440 -2.12 7.62 -12.26
CA VAL A 440 -1.93 8.61 -11.19
C VAL A 440 -0.51 8.50 -10.69
N LYS A 441 0.15 9.62 -10.43
CA LYS A 441 1.44 9.66 -9.75
C LYS A 441 1.44 10.63 -8.60
N VAL A 442 2.22 10.31 -7.57
CA VAL A 442 2.47 11.18 -6.43
C VAL A 442 3.78 11.91 -6.65
N VAL A 443 3.75 13.22 -6.49
CA VAL A 443 4.91 14.09 -6.63
C VAL A 443 5.07 14.90 -5.35
N TRP A 444 6.21 14.73 -4.70
CA TRP A 444 6.60 15.51 -3.53
C TRP A 444 7.42 16.71 -4.01
N GLU A 445 6.84 17.89 -3.85
CA GLU A 445 7.34 19.09 -4.49
C GLU A 445 7.43 20.28 -3.55
N ARG A 446 8.36 21.16 -3.92
CA ARG A 446 8.61 22.44 -3.30
C ARG A 446 8.89 23.46 -4.39
N GLU A 447 8.07 24.49 -4.45
CA GLU A 447 8.17 25.59 -5.40
C GLU A 447 8.13 26.94 -4.66
N PHE A 448 8.73 27.96 -5.25
CA PHE A 448 8.71 29.36 -4.76
C PHE A 448 7.91 30.29 -5.67
N LYS A 449 7.29 29.76 -6.73
CA LYS A 449 6.57 30.54 -7.74
C LYS A 449 5.08 30.68 -7.42
N LEU A 450 4.52 31.78 -7.92
CA LEU A 450 3.10 32.13 -7.85
C LEU A 450 2.23 31.42 -8.89
N GLU A 451 2.81 30.70 -9.86
CA GLU A 451 2.12 30.29 -11.09
C GLU A 451 1.49 28.88 -11.06
N SER A 452 1.62 28.11 -9.98
CA SER A 452 1.09 26.73 -9.94
C SER A 452 -0.15 26.58 -9.06
N ASN A 453 -0.99 25.56 -9.36
CA ASN A 453 -2.16 25.20 -8.56
C ASN A 453 -1.80 24.60 -7.17
N SER A 454 -0.53 24.62 -6.82
CA SER A 454 0.12 24.06 -5.64
C SER A 454 0.71 25.20 -4.83
N TYR A 455 -0.11 26.13 -4.35
CA TYR A 455 0.43 27.35 -3.76
C TYR A 455 0.44 27.34 -2.22
N ARG A 456 1.65 27.35 -1.65
CA ARG A 456 1.97 28.08 -0.43
C ARG A 456 3.01 29.14 -0.83
N PRO A 457 2.76 30.45 -0.65
CA PRO A 457 3.85 31.41 -0.82
C PRO A 457 4.94 31.03 0.16
N SER A 458 6.16 30.95 -0.33
CA SER A 458 7.27 31.16 0.56
C SER A 458 8.34 31.93 -0.18
N ASP A 459 8.78 33.02 0.43
CA ASP A 459 9.92 33.76 -0.07
C ASP A 459 11.13 32.84 -0.06
N LYS A 460 11.82 32.75 -1.19
CA LYS A 460 13.17 32.17 -1.22
C LYS A 460 14.02 32.94 -0.21
N LYS A 461 14.67 32.23 0.72
CA LYS A 461 15.41 32.87 1.81
C LYS A 461 16.90 32.66 1.63
N GLU A 462 17.66 33.75 1.68
CA GLU A 462 19.12 33.65 1.67
C GLU A 462 19.65 32.89 2.90
N ASN A 463 20.75 32.15 2.68
CA ASN A 463 21.50 31.44 3.72
C ASN A 463 20.69 30.37 4.50
N LYS A 464 19.74 29.69 3.84
CA LYS A 464 19.05 28.53 4.42
C LYS A 464 19.60 27.20 3.89
N ILE A 465 19.39 26.15 4.67
CA ILE A 465 19.66 24.77 4.25
C ILE A 465 18.55 24.34 3.28
N ASP A 466 18.92 23.60 2.24
CA ASP A 466 18.01 23.05 1.21
C ASP A 466 17.08 24.09 0.56
N ASP A 467 17.61 25.31 0.30
CA ASP A 467 16.88 26.45 -0.30
C ASP A 467 16.77 26.40 -1.84
N TYR A 468 16.26 25.29 -2.37
CA TYR A 468 16.01 25.14 -3.80
C TYR A 468 14.68 24.42 -4.09
N GLU A 469 14.16 24.60 -5.29
CA GLU A 469 12.92 23.95 -5.73
C GLU A 469 13.20 22.49 -6.14
N TRP A 470 12.24 21.60 -5.92
CA TRP A 470 12.33 20.23 -6.40
C TRP A 470 10.97 19.61 -6.65
N ARG A 471 11.01 18.48 -7.36
CA ARG A 471 9.84 17.74 -7.79
C ARG A 471 10.16 16.26 -7.90
N ASP A 472 9.99 15.55 -6.78
CA ASP A 472 10.34 14.14 -6.67
C ASP A 472 9.12 13.26 -6.91
N GLU A 473 9.20 12.38 -7.90
CA GLU A 473 8.16 11.37 -8.10
C GLU A 473 8.34 10.25 -7.08
N LEU A 474 7.37 10.11 -6.16
CA LEU A 474 7.43 9.13 -5.08
C LEU A 474 6.92 7.74 -5.50
N GLY A 475 6.00 7.71 -6.46
CA GLY A 475 5.34 6.49 -6.92
C GLY A 475 4.21 6.79 -7.88
N SER A 476 3.74 5.76 -8.58
CA SER A 476 2.60 5.84 -9.48
C SER A 476 1.79 4.54 -9.50
N CYS A 477 0.53 4.62 -9.92
CA CYS A 477 -0.32 3.48 -10.17
C CYS A 477 -1.24 3.72 -11.37
N THR A 478 -1.68 2.63 -11.99
CA THR A 478 -2.70 2.69 -13.05
C THR A 478 -4.09 2.85 -12.43
N VAL A 479 -4.96 3.52 -13.17
CA VAL A 479 -6.36 3.72 -12.83
C VAL A 479 -7.19 3.21 -14.00
N ASP A 480 -8.18 2.37 -13.68
CA ASP A 480 -9.17 1.84 -14.63
C ASP A 480 -10.53 1.88 -13.95
N ILE A 481 -11.33 2.88 -14.32
CA ILE A 481 -12.63 3.19 -13.73
C ILE A 481 -13.70 2.90 -14.77
N ALA A 482 -14.63 2.01 -14.42
CA ALA A 482 -15.76 1.68 -15.26
C ALA A 482 -16.72 2.88 -15.42
N ALA A 483 -17.49 2.89 -16.52
CA ALA A 483 -18.56 3.87 -16.70
C ALA A 483 -19.61 3.74 -15.58
N GLY A 484 -20.15 4.87 -15.13
CA GLY A 484 -21.13 4.97 -14.05
C GLY A 484 -20.54 5.32 -12.68
N VAL A 485 -19.27 4.95 -12.43
CA VAL A 485 -18.58 5.15 -11.15
C VAL A 485 -18.37 6.65 -10.86
N ARG A 486 -18.91 7.13 -9.73
CA ARG A 486 -18.77 8.55 -9.31
C ARG A 486 -17.49 8.82 -8.54
N PHE A 487 -17.11 7.91 -7.63
CA PHE A 487 -15.91 8.03 -6.82
C PHE A 487 -15.10 6.76 -6.84
N TRP A 488 -13.79 6.94 -6.90
CA TRP A 488 -12.83 5.84 -6.94
C TRP A 488 -11.79 6.04 -5.86
N LYS A 489 -11.71 5.11 -4.92
CA LYS A 489 -10.67 5.14 -3.90
C LYS A 489 -9.48 4.34 -4.41
N GLY A 490 -8.34 4.99 -4.58
CA GLY A 490 -7.09 4.38 -5.02
C GLY A 490 -5.98 4.47 -3.97
N ILE A 491 -4.87 3.79 -4.25
CA ILE A 491 -3.67 3.77 -3.41
C ILE A 491 -2.42 3.82 -4.28
N VAL A 492 -1.39 4.54 -3.82
CA VAL A 492 -0.07 4.59 -4.45
C VAL A 492 0.98 4.21 -3.42
N SER A 493 1.78 3.18 -3.71
CA SER A 493 2.99 2.88 -2.94
C SER A 493 4.08 3.87 -3.29
N CYS A 494 4.63 4.49 -2.26
CA CYS A 494 5.51 5.64 -2.34
C CYS A 494 6.82 5.36 -1.62
N LYS A 495 7.91 5.92 -2.15
CA LYS A 495 9.22 5.95 -1.51
C LYS A 495 9.97 7.20 -1.96
N PHE A 496 10.77 7.81 -1.08
CA PHE A 496 11.62 8.92 -1.48
C PHE A 496 12.72 8.45 -2.44
N PRO A 497 12.81 9.01 -3.66
CA PRO A 497 13.88 8.66 -4.60
C PRO A 497 15.21 9.33 -4.21
N ILE A 498 15.14 10.45 -3.50
CA ILE A 498 16.28 11.27 -3.09
C ILE A 498 16.09 11.61 -1.62
N GLN A 499 17.12 11.36 -0.80
CA GLN A 499 17.14 11.84 0.57
C GLN A 499 17.48 13.33 0.59
N ARG A 500 16.51 14.15 1.02
CA ARG A 500 16.66 15.60 1.17
C ARG A 500 16.89 15.98 2.62
N ALA A 501 17.61 17.07 2.84
CA ALA A 501 17.78 17.62 4.18
C ALA A 501 16.58 18.49 4.56
N ASN A 502 16.22 18.54 5.84
CA ASN A 502 15.14 19.43 6.30
C ASN A 502 15.46 20.90 5.94
N PRO A 503 14.62 21.58 5.13
CA PRO A 503 14.80 22.99 4.83
C PRO A 503 14.61 23.80 6.09
N ARG A 504 15.70 24.39 6.59
CA ARG A 504 15.70 25.13 7.85
C ARG A 504 16.71 26.25 7.89
N ASP A 505 16.48 27.17 8.81
CA ASP A 505 17.48 28.14 9.20
C ASP A 505 18.64 27.44 9.94
N PRO A 506 19.91 27.61 9.51
CA PRO A 506 21.04 26.91 10.09
C PRO A 506 21.39 27.36 11.51
N VAL A 507 20.92 28.54 11.95
CA VAL A 507 21.26 29.12 13.26
C VAL A 507 20.20 28.76 14.31
N SER A 508 18.93 28.99 14.00
CA SER A 508 17.79 28.76 14.88
C SER A 508 17.22 27.34 14.78
N GLY A 509 17.53 26.61 13.71
CA GLY A 509 17.00 25.26 13.44
C GLY A 509 15.52 25.25 13.01
N VAL A 510 14.87 26.40 12.89
CA VAL A 510 13.45 26.50 12.53
C VAL A 510 13.26 26.09 11.06
N GLY A 511 12.42 25.08 10.84
CA GLY A 511 12.00 24.63 9.52
C GLY A 511 11.23 25.71 8.76
N TYR A 512 11.37 25.74 7.44
CA TYR A 512 10.63 26.66 6.57
C TYR A 512 10.23 25.95 5.26
N CYS A 513 9.13 26.39 4.63
CA CYS A 513 8.66 25.85 3.36
C CYS A 513 8.51 24.32 3.33
N THR A 514 7.77 23.75 4.28
CA THR A 514 7.54 22.31 4.31
C THR A 514 6.94 21.84 2.97
N PRO A 515 7.57 20.88 2.29
CA PRO A 515 7.14 20.36 1.00
C PRO A 515 5.82 19.58 1.13
N ILE A 516 5.15 19.41 0.01
CA ILE A 516 3.82 18.81 -0.08
C ILE A 516 3.76 17.79 -1.20
N ALA A 517 2.95 16.75 -1.00
CA ALA A 517 2.67 15.74 -2.00
C ALA A 517 1.39 16.10 -2.77
N HIS A 518 1.49 16.13 -4.09
CA HIS A 518 0.37 16.29 -5.01
C HIS A 518 0.17 15.05 -5.86
N LEU A 519 -1.04 14.88 -6.39
CA LEU A 519 -1.34 13.85 -7.38
C LEU A 519 -1.46 14.47 -8.76
N TYR A 520 -0.79 13.85 -9.73
CA TYR A 520 -0.93 14.16 -11.14
C TYR A 520 -1.60 12.99 -11.85
N TYR A 521 -2.49 13.28 -12.78
CA TYR A 521 -3.17 12.31 -13.62
C TYR A 521 -2.76 12.47 -15.09
N ARG A 522 -2.61 11.33 -15.76
CA ARG A 522 -2.40 11.26 -17.21
C ARG A 522 -3.33 10.20 -17.79
N GLU A 523 -4.15 10.62 -18.74
CA GLU A 523 -5.05 9.74 -19.48
C GLU A 523 -4.26 8.73 -20.32
N GLU A 524 -4.80 7.52 -20.50
CA GLU A 524 -4.21 6.50 -21.36
C GLU A 524 -4.06 7.03 -22.80
N GLY A 525 -2.84 6.91 -23.35
CA GLY A 525 -2.51 7.44 -24.67
C GLY A 525 -2.12 8.93 -24.71
N SER A 526 -2.26 9.67 -23.61
CA SER A 526 -1.78 11.05 -23.50
C SER A 526 -0.30 11.12 -23.07
N CYS A 527 0.41 12.16 -23.49
CA CYS A 527 1.75 12.51 -22.98
C CYS A 527 1.71 13.58 -21.87
N GLU A 528 0.54 14.17 -21.61
CA GLU A 528 0.38 15.32 -20.72
C GLU A 528 0.00 14.90 -19.30
N TRP A 529 0.77 15.36 -18.31
CA TRP A 529 0.45 15.20 -16.90
C TRP A 529 -0.30 16.43 -16.38
N LYS A 530 -1.44 16.21 -15.73
CA LYS A 530 -2.28 17.27 -15.19
C LYS A 530 -2.39 17.14 -13.68
N LEU A 531 -2.16 18.23 -12.95
CA LEU A 531 -2.35 18.26 -11.50
C LEU A 531 -3.83 18.06 -11.19
N LEU A 532 -4.15 17.10 -10.30
CA LEU A 532 -5.51 16.89 -9.85
C LEU A 532 -5.95 18.08 -8.98
N ARG A 533 -6.97 18.79 -9.47
CA ARG A 533 -7.64 19.87 -8.72
C ARG A 533 -8.46 19.30 -7.57
N CYS A 534 -8.71 20.13 -6.54
CA CYS A 534 -9.58 19.76 -5.43
C CYS A 534 -11.04 19.64 -5.91
N ASP A 535 -11.73 18.57 -5.54
CA ASP A 535 -13.18 18.48 -5.67
C ASP A 535 -13.86 19.25 -4.52
N THR A 536 -14.57 20.31 -4.88
CA THR A 536 -15.27 21.18 -3.92
C THR A 536 -16.79 21.04 -3.98
N GLU A 537 -17.37 20.12 -4.78
CA GLU A 537 -18.83 20.04 -4.97
C GLU A 537 -19.61 19.85 -3.67
N TYR A 538 -19.06 19.06 -2.74
CA TYR A 538 -19.67 18.84 -1.43
C TYR A 538 -19.81 20.12 -0.58
N LEU A 539 -19.00 21.16 -0.82
CA LEU A 539 -19.13 22.45 -0.14
C LEU A 539 -20.46 23.13 -0.48
N PHE A 540 -20.98 22.83 -1.66
CA PHE A 540 -22.24 23.34 -2.21
C PHE A 540 -23.44 22.49 -1.77
N ASN A 541 -23.24 21.54 -0.84
CA ASN A 541 -24.34 20.86 -0.17
C ASN A 541 -24.98 21.76 0.90
N ARG A 542 -26.26 22.10 0.70
CA ARG A 542 -27.07 22.93 1.59
C ARG A 542 -27.43 22.25 2.91
N ASN A 543 -27.44 20.92 2.94
CA ASN A 543 -27.86 20.10 4.09
C ASN A 543 -26.68 19.57 4.90
N TYR A 544 -25.46 20.03 4.65
CA TYR A 544 -24.30 19.59 5.39
C TYR A 544 -24.40 20.03 6.87
N PRO A 545 -24.23 19.10 7.84
CA PRO A 545 -24.57 19.35 9.25
C PRO A 545 -23.53 20.17 10.05
N GLY A 546 -22.35 20.47 9.49
CA GLY A 546 -21.30 21.28 10.12
C GLY A 546 -21.20 22.74 9.63
N SER A 547 -20.33 23.52 10.27
CA SER A 547 -20.07 24.92 9.91
C SER A 547 -19.39 25.05 8.53
N GLU A 548 -19.45 26.25 7.91
CA GLU A 548 -18.73 26.50 6.65
C GLU A 548 -17.21 26.22 6.77
N SER A 549 -16.61 26.53 7.91
CA SER A 549 -15.20 26.20 8.19
C SER A 549 -14.97 24.70 8.29
N ALA A 550 -15.84 23.97 8.99
CA ALA A 550 -15.72 22.52 9.13
C ALA A 550 -15.85 21.79 7.78
N LYS A 551 -16.65 22.31 6.84
CA LYS A 551 -16.72 21.79 5.47
C LYS A 551 -15.36 21.90 4.77
N MET A 552 -14.65 23.01 4.94
CA MET A 552 -13.41 23.28 4.21
C MET A 552 -12.22 22.44 4.66
N ASP A 553 -12.22 21.97 5.91
CA ASP A 553 -11.14 21.12 6.45
C ASP A 553 -11.23 19.65 5.98
N GLU A 554 -12.21 19.30 5.14
CA GLU A 554 -12.43 17.91 4.69
C GLU A 554 -11.80 17.57 3.32
N ALA A 555 -11.37 18.55 2.53
CA ALA A 555 -10.82 18.30 1.19
C ALA A 555 -9.57 19.14 0.90
N PHE A 556 -8.49 18.43 0.61
CA PHE A 556 -7.22 19.01 0.19
C PHE A 556 -6.81 18.34 -1.12
N ASN A 557 -6.25 19.14 -2.03
CA ASN A 557 -5.57 18.62 -3.22
C ASN A 557 -4.11 18.21 -2.93
N TYR A 558 -3.65 18.34 -1.69
CA TYR A 558 -2.28 18.09 -1.28
C TYR A 558 -2.21 17.34 0.06
N LEU A 559 -1.07 16.72 0.35
CA LEU A 559 -0.77 16.09 1.64
C LEU A 559 0.60 16.56 2.13
N GLY A 560 0.67 17.12 3.34
CA GLY A 560 1.96 17.45 3.97
C GLY A 560 2.65 16.17 4.42
N ILE A 561 3.83 15.85 3.87
CA ILE A 561 4.65 14.72 4.32
C ILE A 561 6.10 15.16 4.50
N ILE A 562 6.73 14.60 5.53
CA ILE A 562 8.16 14.82 5.82
C ILE A 562 8.83 13.48 6.15
N PRO A 563 10.10 13.26 5.75
CA PRO A 563 10.91 12.16 6.27
C PRO A 563 10.99 12.18 7.80
N GLN A 564 11.08 11.01 8.44
CA GLN A 564 11.20 10.90 9.90
C GLN A 564 12.51 11.50 10.44
N SER A 565 13.55 11.62 9.60
CA SER A 565 14.81 12.26 9.98
C SER A 565 14.75 13.80 10.09
N TRP A 566 13.64 14.43 9.69
CA TRP A 566 13.54 15.89 9.59
C TRP A 566 13.29 16.62 10.90
#